data_AF-A0AAD6JIX8-F1
#
_entry.id   AF-A0AAD6JIX8-F1
#
_cell.length_a   1.000
_cell.length_b   1.000
_cell.length_c   1.000
_cell.angle_alpha   90.00
_cell.angle_beta   90.00
_cell.angle_gamma   90.00
#
_symmetry.space_group_name_H-M   'P 1'
#
loop_
_entity.id
_entity.type
_entity.pdbx_description
1 polymer ?
#
loop_
_entity_poly.entity_id
_entity_poly.type
_entity_poly.pdbx_seq_one_letter_code
_entity_poly.pdbx_strand_id
1 'polypeptide(L)'
;MAGKTIGLYFSAQWCHPGVKFTPRLLSIYQKIKQVLVHKGTEDDFEIVFVSSDRDQAAFDSYFNGMPWLALPFGDPANKILAKHFDVKCIPSLVILGPDGKTVTKHGRNLINLYKENAYPFTEAQVDLLKKQMDEEAKILPKSKSHAGHRHELGLVSEGAGGGPFICCDCDEQGSGWAYLCLECGYEVHTKCVRAEDRGSMVES
;
A
#
# COMPACT_ATOMS: atom_id res chain seq x y z
N MET A 1 -20.26 14.99 -2.01
CA MET A 1 -19.19 14.35 -1.21
C MET A 1 -18.56 15.32 -0.19
N ALA A 2 -19.26 16.40 0.22
CA ALA A 2 -18.69 17.35 1.16
C ALA A 2 -18.47 16.70 2.53
N GLY A 3 -17.33 16.97 3.18
CA GLY A 3 -17.01 16.44 4.50
C GLY A 3 -16.33 15.08 4.54
N LYS A 4 -16.11 14.41 3.39
CA LYS A 4 -15.53 13.05 3.34
C LYS A 4 -14.09 13.07 2.83
N THR A 5 -13.26 12.16 3.36
CA THR A 5 -11.97 11.84 2.74
C THR A 5 -12.21 10.95 1.53
N ILE A 6 -11.67 11.31 0.36
CA ILE A 6 -11.92 10.60 -0.91
C ILE A 6 -10.61 10.02 -1.46
N GLY A 7 -10.59 8.72 -1.76
CA GLY A 7 -9.52 8.07 -2.51
C GLY A 7 -9.87 7.94 -3.99
N LEU A 8 -9.17 8.67 -4.87
CA LEU A 8 -9.26 8.45 -6.32
C LEU A 8 -8.35 7.28 -6.71
N TYR A 9 -8.95 6.14 -7.03
CA TYR A 9 -8.24 4.91 -7.34
C TYR A 9 -8.10 4.72 -8.85
N PHE A 10 -6.91 4.98 -9.38
CA PHE A 10 -6.58 4.79 -10.79
C PHE A 10 -6.05 3.38 -11.01
N SER A 11 -6.78 2.56 -11.78
CA SER A 11 -6.41 1.16 -12.05
C SER A 11 -7.12 0.64 -13.31
N ALA A 12 -6.81 -0.59 -13.71
CA ALA A 12 -7.45 -1.29 -14.82
C ALA A 12 -7.26 -2.81 -14.69
N GLN A 13 -8.13 -3.59 -15.34
CA GLN A 13 -8.09 -5.05 -15.34
C GLN A 13 -6.80 -5.60 -15.95
N TRP A 14 -6.33 -4.97 -17.03
CA TRP A 14 -5.11 -5.38 -17.73
C TRP A 14 -3.84 -5.05 -16.94
N CYS A 15 -3.94 -4.30 -15.84
CA CYS A 15 -2.82 -3.92 -14.99
C CYS A 15 -2.56 -4.98 -13.92
N HIS A 16 -1.57 -5.85 -14.14
CA HIS A 16 -1.21 -6.91 -13.18
C HIS A 16 -0.91 -6.39 -11.76
N PRO A 17 -0.11 -5.31 -11.56
CA PRO A 17 0.07 -4.72 -10.23
C PRO A 17 -1.24 -4.17 -9.63
N GLY A 18 -2.16 -3.69 -10.47
CA GLY A 18 -3.47 -3.20 -10.08
C GLY A 18 -4.37 -4.31 -9.56
N VAL A 19 -4.48 -5.40 -10.32
CA VAL A 19 -5.25 -6.59 -9.95
C VAL A 19 -4.73 -7.19 -8.64
N LYS A 20 -3.41 -7.20 -8.40
CA LYS A 20 -2.83 -7.63 -7.12
C LYS A 20 -3.14 -6.68 -5.96
N PHE A 21 -3.20 -5.37 -6.22
CA PHE A 21 -3.43 -4.36 -5.18
C PHE A 21 -4.89 -4.24 -4.76
N THR A 22 -5.84 -4.44 -5.68
CA THR A 22 -7.28 -4.25 -5.40
C THR A 22 -7.83 -5.06 -4.22
N PRO A 23 -7.54 -6.37 -4.04
CA PRO A 23 -8.03 -7.13 -2.89
C PRO A 23 -7.51 -6.60 -1.55
N ARG A 24 -6.28 -6.09 -1.53
CA ARG A 24 -5.68 -5.45 -0.36
C ARG A 24 -6.36 -4.12 -0.04
N LEU A 25 -6.57 -3.30 -1.07
CA LEU A 25 -7.30 -2.04 -0.93
C LEU A 25 -8.72 -2.28 -0.41
N LEU A 26 -9.41 -3.31 -0.92
CA LEU A 26 -10.73 -3.74 -0.45
C LEU A 26 -10.72 -4.07 1.05
N SER A 27 -9.79 -4.92 1.49
CA SER A 27 -9.69 -5.31 2.90
C SER A 27 -9.44 -4.10 3.81
N ILE A 28 -8.54 -3.20 3.41
CA ILE A 28 -8.19 -2.02 4.19
C ILE A 28 -9.33 -1.00 4.20
N TYR A 29 -10.01 -0.80 3.07
CA TYR A 29 -11.22 0.02 2.99
C TYR A 29 -12.27 -0.46 3.98
N GLN A 30 -12.59 -1.76 3.98
CA GLN A 30 -13.58 -2.34 4.91
C GLN A 30 -13.19 -2.11 6.38
N LYS A 31 -11.92 -2.29 6.73
CA LYS A 31 -11.43 -2.01 8.09
C LYS A 31 -11.56 -0.53 8.47
N ILE A 32 -11.21 0.38 7.57
CA ILE A 32 -11.38 1.82 7.81
C ILE A 32 -12.87 2.13 8.04
N LYS A 33 -13.78 1.63 7.19
CA LYS A 33 -15.23 1.81 7.37
C LYS A 33 -15.69 1.27 8.72
N GLN A 34 -15.22 0.09 9.13
CA GLN A 34 -15.56 -0.48 10.44
C GLN A 34 -15.07 0.41 11.58
N VAL A 35 -13.81 0.87 11.56
CA VAL A 35 -13.26 1.75 12.60
C VAL A 35 -14.06 3.04 12.70
N LEU A 36 -14.46 3.63 11.57
CA LEU A 36 -15.26 4.86 11.53
C LEU A 36 -16.65 4.66 12.13
N VAL A 37 -17.33 3.56 11.80
CA VAL A 37 -18.63 3.21 12.41
C VAL A 37 -18.53 3.08 13.93
N HIS A 38 -17.47 2.43 14.44
CA HIS A 38 -17.28 2.26 15.89
C HIS A 38 -16.92 3.56 16.61
N LYS A 39 -16.21 4.49 15.95
CA LYS A 39 -15.87 5.79 16.53
C LYS A 39 -17.06 6.74 16.64
N GLY A 40 -18.12 6.53 15.85
CA GLY A 40 -19.32 7.36 15.86
C GLY A 40 -19.06 8.83 15.46
N THR A 41 -17.97 9.09 14.73
CA THR A 41 -17.68 10.44 14.20
C THR A 41 -18.42 10.67 12.88
N GLU A 42 -18.58 11.93 12.47
CA GLU A 42 -19.09 12.29 11.14
C GLU A 42 -18.05 12.03 10.02
N ASP A 43 -16.84 11.58 10.39
CA ASP A 43 -15.78 11.28 9.44
C ASP A 43 -16.16 10.10 8.56
N ASP A 44 -15.92 10.21 7.25
CA ASP A 44 -16.16 9.14 6.31
C ASP A 44 -15.01 9.02 5.31
N PHE A 45 -14.81 7.80 4.83
CA PHE A 45 -13.87 7.48 3.77
C PHE A 45 -14.61 6.79 2.62
N GLU A 46 -14.42 7.32 1.41
CA GLU A 46 -14.95 6.71 0.20
C GLU A 46 -13.89 6.61 -0.88
N ILE A 47 -13.98 5.59 -1.73
CA ILE A 47 -13.12 5.45 -2.91
C ILE A 47 -13.94 5.73 -4.17
N VAL A 48 -13.33 6.38 -5.15
CA VAL A 48 -13.88 6.53 -6.50
C VAL A 48 -12.90 5.89 -7.47
N PHE A 49 -13.33 4.81 -8.11
CA PHE A 49 -12.58 4.13 -9.14
C PHE A 49 -12.55 4.96 -10.43
N VAL A 50 -11.33 5.22 -10.91
CA VAL A 50 -11.02 5.95 -12.13
C VAL A 50 -10.35 4.97 -13.09
N SER A 51 -11.16 4.37 -13.94
CA SER A 51 -10.71 3.28 -14.79
C SER A 51 -9.81 3.74 -15.94
N SER A 52 -8.77 2.93 -16.21
CA SER A 52 -7.96 2.99 -17.43
C SER A 52 -8.21 1.78 -18.34
N ASP A 53 -9.32 1.07 -18.16
CA ASP A 53 -9.74 -0.04 -19.02
C ASP A 53 -10.01 0.44 -20.44
N ARG A 54 -9.88 -0.49 -21.40
CA ARG A 54 -9.96 -0.17 -22.83
C ARG A 54 -11.36 -0.30 -23.40
N ASP A 55 -12.23 -1.01 -22.70
CA ASP A 55 -13.61 -1.27 -23.08
C ASP A 55 -14.50 -1.44 -21.85
N GLN A 56 -15.81 -1.34 -22.07
CA GLN A 56 -16.84 -1.43 -21.03
C GLN A 56 -16.84 -2.80 -20.34
N ALA A 57 -16.60 -3.89 -21.08
CA ALA A 57 -16.68 -5.24 -20.52
C ALA A 57 -15.55 -5.50 -19.52
N ALA A 58 -14.33 -5.05 -19.82
CA ALA A 58 -13.21 -5.08 -18.89
C ALA A 58 -13.44 -4.19 -17.66
N PHE A 59 -14.00 -2.99 -17.87
CA PHE A 59 -14.41 -2.13 -16.75
C PHE A 59 -15.40 -2.84 -15.83
N ASP A 60 -16.50 -3.36 -16.38
CA ASP A 60 -17.56 -4.00 -15.62
C ASP A 60 -17.03 -5.23 -14.87
N SER A 61 -16.25 -6.08 -15.55
CA SER A 61 -15.69 -7.30 -14.95
C SER A 61 -14.72 -6.99 -13.82
N TYR A 62 -13.91 -5.94 -13.92
CA TYR A 62 -12.92 -5.61 -12.90
C TYR A 62 -13.51 -4.82 -11.74
N PHE A 63 -14.42 -3.90 -12.03
CA PHE A 63 -15.14 -3.14 -11.01
C PHE A 63 -16.12 -4.03 -10.22
N ASN A 64 -16.59 -5.13 -10.80
CA ASN A 64 -17.43 -6.09 -10.11
C ASN A 64 -16.77 -6.60 -8.81
N GLY A 65 -17.45 -6.40 -7.68
CA GLY A 65 -16.94 -6.75 -6.35
C GLY A 65 -16.19 -5.63 -5.62
N MET A 66 -15.99 -4.48 -6.25
CA MET A 66 -15.55 -3.26 -5.56
C MET A 66 -16.76 -2.58 -4.89
N PRO A 67 -16.77 -2.36 -3.56
CA PRO A 67 -17.93 -1.84 -2.83
C PRO A 67 -18.05 -0.30 -2.91
N TRP A 68 -17.10 0.35 -3.57
CA TRP A 68 -16.97 1.79 -3.66
C TRP A 68 -17.50 2.33 -5.00
N LEU A 69 -17.45 3.64 -5.19
CA LEU A 69 -18.00 4.30 -6.39
C LEU A 69 -17.06 4.19 -7.58
N ALA A 70 -17.56 4.46 -8.79
CA ALA A 70 -16.75 4.62 -9.99
C ALA A 70 -17.22 5.82 -10.80
N LEU A 71 -16.31 6.44 -11.55
CA LEU A 71 -16.71 7.27 -12.68
C LEU A 71 -17.27 6.36 -13.78
N PRO A 72 -18.31 6.80 -14.51
CA PRO A 72 -18.78 6.06 -15.66
C PRO A 72 -17.64 5.76 -16.64
N PHE A 73 -17.67 4.57 -17.25
CA PHE A 73 -16.69 4.23 -18.27
C PHE A 73 -16.77 5.23 -19.43
N GLY A 74 -15.60 5.66 -19.93
CA GLY A 74 -15.51 6.67 -20.98
C GLY A 74 -15.73 8.12 -20.54
N ASP A 75 -16.00 8.40 -19.26
CA ASP A 75 -16.17 9.77 -18.76
C ASP A 75 -14.90 10.62 -19.05
N PRO A 76 -15.02 11.81 -19.68
CA PRO A 76 -13.89 12.70 -19.94
C PRO A 76 -13.08 13.08 -18.69
N ALA A 77 -13.72 13.09 -17.52
CA ALA A 77 -13.08 13.37 -16.24
C ALA A 77 -11.94 12.38 -15.94
N ASN A 78 -12.00 11.13 -16.41
CA ASN A 78 -10.92 10.15 -16.21
C ASN A 78 -9.57 10.70 -16.69
N LYS A 79 -9.53 11.22 -17.92
CA LYS A 79 -8.30 11.78 -18.53
C LYS A 79 -7.88 13.09 -17.86
N ILE A 80 -8.85 13.92 -17.48
CA ILE A 80 -8.60 15.20 -16.80
C ILE A 80 -7.97 14.97 -15.44
N LEU A 81 -8.52 14.06 -14.64
CA LEU A 81 -8.02 13.72 -13.31
C LEU A 81 -6.64 13.07 -13.38
N ALA A 82 -6.45 12.10 -14.29
CA ALA A 82 -5.15 11.45 -14.47
C ALA A 82 -4.06 12.48 -14.81
N LYS A 83 -4.37 13.43 -15.70
CA LYS A 83 -3.46 14.53 -16.05
C LYS A 83 -3.24 15.49 -14.89
N HIS A 84 -4.31 15.92 -14.21
CA HIS A 84 -4.26 16.88 -13.11
C HIS A 84 -3.39 16.38 -11.95
N PHE A 85 -3.52 15.09 -11.61
CA PHE A 85 -2.74 14.48 -10.54
C PHE A 85 -1.37 13.97 -11.00
N ASP A 86 -1.03 14.06 -12.28
CA ASP A 86 0.20 13.54 -12.89
C ASP A 86 0.35 12.02 -12.69
N VAL A 87 -0.74 11.27 -12.91
CA VAL A 87 -0.76 9.81 -12.79
C VAL A 87 -0.08 9.20 -14.02
N LYS A 88 1.20 8.85 -13.87
CA LYS A 88 2.01 8.22 -14.93
C LYS A 88 1.93 6.70 -14.96
N CYS A 89 1.70 6.09 -13.80
CA CYS A 89 1.66 4.65 -13.62
C CYS A 89 0.44 4.25 -12.79
N ILE A 90 -0.15 3.11 -13.13
CA ILE A 90 -1.21 2.46 -12.36
C ILE A 90 -0.69 1.15 -11.74
N PRO A 91 -1.20 0.72 -10.58
CA PRO A 91 -2.24 1.39 -9.78
C PRO A 91 -1.70 2.61 -9.03
N SER A 92 -2.53 3.66 -8.94
CA SER A 92 -2.28 4.85 -8.14
C SER A 92 -3.50 5.18 -7.29
N LEU A 93 -3.28 5.76 -6.11
CA LEU A 93 -4.33 6.18 -5.20
C LEU A 93 -4.01 7.58 -4.68
N VAL A 94 -4.82 8.55 -5.09
CA VAL A 94 -4.72 9.94 -4.65
C VAL A 94 -5.75 10.17 -3.55
N ILE A 95 -5.34 10.74 -2.42
CA ILE A 95 -6.22 11.03 -1.29
C ILE A 95 -6.55 12.52 -1.29
N LEU A 96 -7.83 12.83 -1.28
CA LEU A 96 -8.41 14.15 -1.09
C LEU A 96 -9.03 14.25 0.30
N GLY A 97 -8.82 15.38 0.96
CA GLY A 97 -9.39 15.65 2.28
C GLY A 97 -10.86 16.06 2.19
N PRO A 98 -11.54 16.21 3.34
CA PRO A 98 -12.91 16.71 3.44
C PRO A 98 -13.17 18.06 2.76
N ASP A 99 -12.13 18.89 2.62
CA ASP A 99 -12.15 20.19 1.96
C ASP A 99 -11.93 20.12 0.43
N GLY A 100 -11.79 18.90 -0.11
CA GLY A 100 -11.53 18.63 -1.52
C GLY A 100 -10.07 18.87 -1.94
N LYS A 101 -9.18 19.27 -1.03
CA LYS A 101 -7.76 19.47 -1.35
C LYS A 101 -7.01 18.15 -1.34
N THR A 102 -5.91 18.11 -2.09
CA THR A 102 -5.03 16.94 -2.11
C THR A 102 -4.31 16.82 -0.77
N VAL A 103 -4.54 15.71 -0.08
CA VAL A 103 -3.77 15.32 1.12
C VAL A 103 -2.49 14.61 0.70
N THR A 104 -2.58 13.66 -0.24
CA THR A 104 -1.39 12.99 -0.79
C THR A 104 -1.67 12.33 -2.14
N LYS A 105 -0.65 12.30 -3.01
CA LYS A 105 -0.67 11.51 -4.25
C LYS A 105 -0.11 10.09 -4.06
N HIS A 106 0.38 9.77 -2.87
CA HIS A 106 1.07 8.52 -2.55
C HIS A 106 0.23 7.58 -1.67
N GLY A 107 -1.11 7.65 -1.79
CA GLY A 107 -2.03 6.86 -0.97
C GLY A 107 -1.78 5.36 -1.06
N ARG A 108 -1.40 4.85 -2.24
CA ARG A 108 -1.04 3.42 -2.42
C ARG A 108 0.13 3.02 -1.52
N ASN A 109 1.15 3.85 -1.42
CA ASN A 109 2.33 3.58 -0.59
C ASN A 109 1.94 3.57 0.89
N LEU A 110 1.16 4.57 1.33
CA LEU A 110 0.70 4.65 2.72
C LEU A 110 -0.16 3.45 3.12
N ILE A 111 -1.07 3.01 2.24
CA ILE A 111 -1.91 1.82 2.47
C ILE A 111 -1.06 0.54 2.54
N ASN A 112 -0.05 0.39 1.68
CA ASN A 112 0.83 -0.77 1.76
C ASN A 112 1.66 -0.79 3.03
N LEU A 113 2.15 0.38 3.47
CA LEU A 113 3.03 0.49 4.63
C LEU A 113 2.28 0.44 5.96
N TYR A 114 1.24 1.26 6.11
CA TYR A 114 0.54 1.48 7.38
C TYR A 114 -0.85 0.86 7.44
N LYS A 115 -1.33 0.27 6.34
CA LYS A 115 -2.65 -0.38 6.25
C LYS A 115 -3.79 0.57 6.66
N GLU A 116 -4.76 0.10 7.44
CA GLU A 116 -5.87 0.91 7.96
C GLU A 116 -5.40 2.09 8.84
N ASN A 117 -4.25 1.97 9.50
CA ASN A 117 -3.71 3.03 10.36
C ASN A 117 -3.27 4.26 9.57
N ALA A 118 -3.08 4.12 8.26
CA ALA A 118 -2.78 5.24 7.37
C ALA A 118 -3.86 6.32 7.44
N TYR A 119 -5.13 5.96 7.67
CA TYR A 119 -6.24 6.91 7.80
C TYR A 119 -6.04 7.82 9.03
N PRO A 120 -6.29 9.14 8.94
CA PRO A 120 -6.90 9.90 7.83
C PRO A 120 -5.93 10.41 6.76
N PHE A 121 -4.75 9.80 6.64
CA PHE A 121 -3.70 10.12 5.66
C PHE A 121 -3.07 11.50 5.81
N THR A 122 -3.40 12.22 6.90
CA THR A 122 -2.83 13.54 7.20
C THR A 122 -1.33 13.42 7.46
N GLU A 123 -0.60 14.49 7.16
CA GLU A 123 0.85 14.57 7.42
C GLU A 123 1.18 14.23 8.88
N ALA A 124 0.44 14.80 9.83
CA ALA A 124 0.60 14.53 11.25
C ALA A 124 0.41 13.03 11.61
N GLN A 125 -0.58 12.36 11.02
CA GLN A 125 -0.79 10.92 11.25
C GLN A 125 0.36 10.10 10.64
N VAL A 126 0.78 10.44 9.42
CA VAL A 126 1.89 9.76 8.75
C VAL A 126 3.20 9.93 9.52
N ASP A 127 3.48 11.13 10.05
CA ASP A 127 4.68 11.40 10.85
C ASP A 127 4.66 10.66 12.19
N LEU A 128 3.49 10.53 12.82
CA LEU A 128 3.33 9.70 14.02
C LEU A 128 3.68 8.24 13.72
N LEU A 129 3.16 7.69 12.62
CA LEU A 129 3.39 6.30 12.22
C LEU A 129 4.85 6.04 11.83
N LYS A 130 5.50 7.00 11.14
CA LYS A 130 6.95 6.94 10.86
C LYS A 130 7.75 6.85 12.14
N LYS A 131 7.50 7.74 13.11
CA LYS A 131 8.18 7.75 14.41
C LYS A 131 7.97 6.42 15.15
N GLN A 132 6.74 5.92 15.18
CA GLN A 132 6.46 4.62 15.80
C GLN A 132 7.26 3.49 15.12
N MET A 133 7.29 3.46 13.80
CA MET A 133 8.04 2.46 13.03
C MET A 133 9.55 2.56 13.30
N ASP A 134 10.10 3.78 13.43
CA ASP A 134 11.51 4.00 13.76
C ASP A 134 11.85 3.54 15.19
N GLU A 135 10.97 3.80 16.16
CA GLU A 135 11.13 3.29 17.54
C GLU A 135 11.05 1.76 17.58
N GLU A 136 10.10 1.15 16.86
CA GLU A 136 10.01 -0.30 16.72
C GLU A 136 11.24 -0.90 16.01
N ALA A 137 11.87 -0.17 15.08
CA ALA A 137 13.07 -0.64 14.41
C ALA A 137 14.29 -0.72 15.35
N LYS A 138 14.33 0.07 16.43
CA LYS A 138 15.45 0.04 17.40
C LYS A 138 15.58 -1.29 18.12
N ILE A 139 14.50 -2.05 18.24
CA ILE A 139 14.50 -3.38 18.87
C ILE A 139 14.78 -4.52 17.87
N LEU A 140 14.85 -4.21 16.58
CA LEU A 140 15.14 -5.22 15.56
C LEU A 140 16.64 -5.56 15.54
N PRO A 141 17.00 -6.84 15.36
CA PRO A 141 18.38 -7.22 15.11
C PRO A 141 18.95 -6.49 13.88
N LYS A 142 20.20 -6.02 13.97
CA LYS A 142 20.90 -5.36 12.86
C LYS A 142 21.09 -6.27 11.65
N SER A 143 21.06 -7.58 11.86
CA SER A 143 21.14 -8.57 10.80
C SER A 143 20.29 -9.81 11.10
N LYS A 144 19.86 -10.51 10.05
CA LYS A 144 19.13 -11.78 10.14
C LYS A 144 19.41 -12.70 8.95
N SER A 145 19.36 -14.00 9.18
CA SER A 145 19.26 -15.03 8.12
C SER A 145 17.81 -15.21 7.66
N HIS A 146 17.60 -15.70 6.44
CA HIS A 146 16.28 -15.92 5.85
C HIS A 146 16.22 -17.27 5.13
N ALA A 147 15.26 -18.14 5.41
CA ALA A 147 15.21 -19.50 4.83
C ALA A 147 15.26 -19.57 3.29
N GLY A 148 14.66 -18.61 2.60
CA GLY A 148 14.71 -18.48 1.13
C GLY A 148 15.97 -17.81 0.56
N HIS A 149 16.95 -17.44 1.38
CA HIS A 149 18.14 -16.70 0.94
C HIS A 149 19.40 -17.00 1.76
N ARG A 150 20.55 -17.21 1.11
CA ARG A 150 21.76 -17.74 1.77
C ARG A 150 22.65 -16.71 2.46
N HIS A 151 22.64 -15.46 2.02
CA HIS A 151 23.48 -14.43 2.64
C HIS A 151 22.76 -13.81 3.84
N GLU A 152 23.55 -13.26 4.76
CA GLU A 152 23.01 -12.48 5.87
C GLU A 152 22.35 -11.20 5.34
N LEU A 153 21.17 -10.89 5.86
CA LEU A 153 20.45 -9.66 5.52
C LEU A 153 20.72 -8.60 6.58
N GLY A 154 21.18 -7.43 6.17
CA GLY A 154 21.33 -6.26 7.05
C GLY A 154 20.04 -5.46 7.15
N LEU A 155 19.74 -4.93 8.34
CA LEU A 155 18.62 -4.01 8.54
C LEU A 155 18.95 -2.65 7.90
N VAL A 156 18.12 -2.21 6.95
CA VAL A 156 18.26 -0.94 6.24
C VAL A 156 17.01 -0.08 6.38
N SER A 157 17.17 1.22 6.14
CA SER A 157 16.09 2.21 6.09
C SER A 157 16.30 3.16 4.91
N GLU A 158 15.29 3.99 4.61
CA GLU A 158 15.30 4.96 3.50
C GLU A 158 16.50 5.95 3.54
N GLY A 159 17.14 6.15 4.71
CA GLY A 159 18.34 6.96 4.87
C GLY A 159 19.66 6.18 4.97
N ALA A 160 19.60 4.85 4.96
CA ALA A 160 20.74 3.96 5.20
C ALA A 160 20.84 2.83 4.15
N GLY A 161 20.65 3.19 2.88
CA GLY A 161 20.80 2.28 1.74
C GLY A 161 19.54 1.50 1.34
N GLY A 162 18.40 1.73 2.01
CA GLY A 162 17.09 1.22 1.63
C GLY A 162 16.28 2.22 0.81
N GLY A 163 15.10 1.81 0.34
CA GLY A 163 14.18 2.63 -0.44
C GLY A 163 12.85 1.93 -0.68
N PRO A 164 12.04 2.34 -1.68
CA PRO A 164 10.93 1.53 -2.16
C PRO A 164 11.44 0.23 -2.83
N PHE A 165 10.90 -0.91 -2.43
CA PHE A 165 11.32 -2.23 -2.93
C PHE A 165 10.12 -3.14 -3.20
N ILE A 166 10.35 -4.25 -3.89
CA ILE A 166 9.41 -5.37 -3.96
C ILE A 166 9.98 -6.49 -3.10
N CYS A 167 9.25 -6.86 -2.05
CA CYS A 167 9.70 -7.87 -1.11
C CYS A 167 9.86 -9.22 -1.82
N CYS A 168 11.05 -9.80 -1.76
CA CYS A 168 11.37 -11.05 -2.43
C CYS A 168 10.62 -12.28 -1.86
N ASP A 169 10.05 -12.17 -0.65
CA ASP A 169 9.31 -13.27 -0.01
C ASP A 169 7.80 -13.26 -0.35
N CYS A 170 7.17 -12.09 -0.31
CA CYS A 170 5.72 -11.97 -0.51
C CYS A 170 5.32 -11.32 -1.84
N ASP A 171 6.28 -10.82 -2.62
CA ASP A 171 6.07 -10.11 -3.90
C ASP A 171 5.20 -8.85 -3.75
N GLU A 172 5.21 -8.24 -2.56
CA GLU A 172 4.49 -7.01 -2.27
C GLU A 172 5.44 -5.82 -2.13
N GLN A 173 4.94 -4.65 -2.53
CA GLN A 173 5.69 -3.41 -2.40
C GLN A 173 5.98 -3.10 -0.92
N GLY A 174 7.24 -2.83 -0.61
CA GLY A 174 7.73 -2.33 0.67
C GLY A 174 8.34 -0.94 0.57
N SER A 175 8.46 -0.28 1.71
CA SER A 175 9.13 1.01 1.89
C SER A 175 9.47 1.18 3.37
N GLY A 176 10.46 2.03 3.69
CA GLY A 176 10.87 2.26 5.08
C GLY A 176 11.92 1.25 5.52
N TRP A 177 11.65 0.52 6.61
CA TRP A 177 12.57 -0.48 7.15
C TRP A 177 12.46 -1.83 6.44
N ALA A 178 13.61 -2.41 6.10
CA ALA A 178 13.72 -3.68 5.41
C ALA A 178 14.97 -4.46 5.83
N TYR A 179 15.00 -5.75 5.51
CA TYR A 179 16.23 -6.54 5.56
C TYR A 179 16.73 -6.76 4.13
N LEU A 180 17.95 -6.29 3.86
CA LEU A 180 18.58 -6.29 2.54
C LEU A 180 19.89 -7.08 2.56
N CYS A 181 20.06 -7.97 1.58
CA CYS A 181 21.36 -8.53 1.24
C CYS A 181 22.10 -7.57 0.32
N LEU A 182 23.21 -6.99 0.78
CA LEU A 182 24.04 -6.11 -0.05
C LEU A 182 24.80 -6.85 -1.17
N GLU A 183 24.98 -8.16 -1.04
CA GLU A 183 25.71 -8.96 -2.04
C GLU A 183 24.90 -9.23 -3.31
N CYS A 184 23.58 -9.40 -3.18
CA CYS A 184 22.73 -9.79 -4.32
C CYS A 184 21.43 -8.99 -4.47
N GLY A 185 21.15 -8.05 -3.57
CA GLY A 185 19.94 -7.23 -3.61
C GLY A 185 18.67 -7.91 -3.12
N TYR A 186 18.76 -9.06 -2.46
CA TYR A 186 17.59 -9.74 -1.87
C TYR A 186 17.03 -8.90 -0.71
N GLU A 187 15.83 -8.33 -0.89
CA GLU A 187 15.22 -7.40 0.06
C GLU A 187 13.83 -7.89 0.50
N VAL A 188 13.58 -7.89 1.81
CA VAL A 188 12.29 -8.32 2.37
C VAL A 188 11.82 -7.38 3.46
N HIS A 189 10.49 -7.34 3.67
CA HIS A 189 9.92 -6.63 4.82
C HIS A 189 10.48 -7.18 6.14
N THR A 190 10.54 -6.34 7.17
CA THR A 190 10.98 -6.76 8.52
C THR A 190 10.20 -7.94 9.10
N LYS A 191 8.94 -8.12 8.66
CA LYS A 191 8.04 -9.21 9.07
C LYS A 191 8.09 -10.43 8.15
N CYS A 192 8.74 -10.33 6.99
CA CYS A 192 8.87 -11.42 6.02
C CYS A 192 10.13 -12.26 6.24
N VAL A 193 10.92 -11.97 7.29
CA VAL A 193 12.08 -12.79 7.62
C VAL A 193 11.64 -14.09 8.28
N ARG A 194 11.75 -15.20 7.52
CA ARG A 194 11.47 -16.56 8.00
C ARG A 194 12.74 -17.19 8.56
N ALA A 195 12.65 -17.77 9.75
CA ALA A 195 13.75 -18.50 10.36
C ALA A 195 14.13 -19.71 9.49
N GLU A 196 15.42 -20.01 9.39
CA GLU A 196 15.88 -21.30 8.88
C GLU A 196 15.44 -22.40 9.86
N ASP A 197 14.62 -23.36 9.42
CA ASP A 197 14.40 -24.58 10.17
C ASP A 197 15.72 -25.35 10.22
N ARG A 198 16.49 -25.15 11.28
CA ARG A 198 17.51 -26.12 11.69
C ARG A 198 16.76 -27.32 12.23
N GLY A 199 16.46 -28.26 11.33
CA GLY A 199 15.94 -29.58 11.68
C GLY A 199 16.75 -30.15 12.84
N SER A 200 16.03 -30.58 13.88
CA SER A 200 16.53 -31.28 15.04
C SER A 200 17.51 -32.35 14.59
N MET A 201 18.78 -32.21 14.96
CA MET A 201 19.73 -33.32 14.90
C MET A 201 19.20 -34.40 15.83
N VAL A 202 18.65 -35.47 15.24
CA VAL A 202 18.34 -36.71 15.96
C VAL A 202 19.69 -37.32 16.35
N GLU A 203 20.02 -37.23 17.63
CA GLU A 203 21.12 -37.99 18.22
C GLU A 203 20.90 -39.48 17.93
N SER A 204 21.91 -40.11 17.34
CA SER A 204 21.98 -41.55 17.07
C SER A 204 22.55 -42.30 18.28
#